data_AF-Q98EE0-F1
#
_entry.id   AF-Q98EE0-F1
#
_cell.length_a   1.000
_cell.length_b   1.000
_cell.length_c   1.000
_cell.angle_alpha   90.00
_cell.angle_beta   90.00
_cell.angle_gamma   90.00
#
_symmetry.space_group_name_H-M   'P 1'
#
loop_
_entity.id
_entity.type
_entity.pdbx_description
1 polymer ?
#
loop_
_entity_poly.entity_id
_entity_poly.type
_entity_poly.pdbx_seq_one_letter_code
_entity_poly.pdbx_strand_id
1 'polypeptide(L)'
;MSKPQNPVQMAVIGAAHGIKGELRVKTFTGEPMALADYGPLYARDGRAFQITDIRPANTVVVVRFKGISDRNAAEALAGTELFVDRSMLPDDGEEDEFYHADLVGLEVRDDTGTALGKVVAVHNFGGGDILDVTLAGRKGVLIPFTQAAVPDVSVAEGFVRVDPVAAGLVEDEDGDAPREEDFDPKGRPRGPRDAGGNR
;
A
#
# COMPACT_ATOMS: atom_id res chain seq x y z
N MET A 1 -25.68 -3.21 18.65
CA MET A 1 -24.64 -2.23 18.32
C MET A 1 -25.02 -1.61 16.99
N SER A 2 -25.04 -0.28 16.92
CA SER A 2 -25.37 0.51 15.75
C SER A 2 -24.25 0.45 14.70
N LYS A 3 -24.60 0.72 13.43
CA LYS A 3 -23.66 0.86 12.31
C LYS A 3 -22.44 1.73 12.70
N PRO A 4 -21.23 1.45 12.18
CA PRO A 4 -20.05 2.27 12.43
C PRO A 4 -20.30 3.75 12.11
N GLN A 5 -19.86 4.65 12.98
CA GLN A 5 -19.90 6.10 12.77
C GLN A 5 -18.70 6.57 11.95
N ASN A 6 -17.51 6.03 12.22
CA ASN A 6 -16.31 6.27 11.43
C ASN A 6 -15.79 4.94 10.84
N PRO A 7 -16.35 4.48 9.70
CA PRO A 7 -16.11 3.14 9.19
C PRO A 7 -14.69 2.98 8.62
N VAL A 8 -13.95 1.98 9.12
CA VAL A 8 -12.70 1.50 8.51
C VAL A 8 -12.95 0.17 7.84
N GLN A 9 -12.60 0.05 6.57
CA GLN A 9 -12.79 -1.17 5.80
C GLN A 9 -11.73 -2.21 6.18
N MET A 10 -12.18 -3.36 6.68
CA MET A 10 -11.29 -4.42 7.15
C MET A 10 -11.19 -5.58 6.17
N ALA A 11 -12.23 -5.81 5.37
CA ALA A 11 -12.27 -6.94 4.46
C ALA A 11 -13.29 -6.77 3.32
N VAL A 12 -13.18 -7.64 2.31
CA VAL A 12 -14.18 -7.85 1.26
C VAL A 12 -14.47 -9.33 1.13
N ILE A 13 -15.76 -9.68 1.18
CA ILE A 13 -16.24 -11.04 0.93
C ILE A 13 -16.07 -11.35 -0.56
N GLY A 14 -15.40 -12.46 -0.87
CA GLY A 14 -15.22 -12.99 -2.21
C GLY A 14 -16.16 -14.17 -2.50
N ALA A 15 -15.69 -15.10 -3.32
CA ALA A 15 -16.47 -16.26 -3.73
C ALA A 15 -16.71 -17.26 -2.57
N ALA A 16 -17.81 -18.00 -2.67
CA ALA A 16 -18.08 -19.12 -1.77
C ALA A 16 -16.99 -20.20 -1.86
N HIS A 17 -16.73 -20.83 -0.73
CA HIS A 17 -15.81 -21.94 -0.57
C HIS A 17 -16.59 -23.21 -0.18
N GLY A 18 -16.50 -24.25 -1.01
CA GLY A 18 -17.22 -25.51 -0.80
C GLY A 18 -18.74 -25.34 -0.83
N ILE A 19 -19.45 -26.17 -0.05
CA ILE A 19 -20.92 -26.21 0.00
C ILE A 19 -21.52 -25.88 1.37
N LYS A 20 -20.67 -25.74 2.40
CA LYS A 20 -21.10 -25.57 3.80
C LYS A 20 -21.20 -24.09 4.22
N GLY A 21 -21.34 -23.16 3.28
CA GLY A 21 -21.47 -21.72 3.57
C GLY A 21 -20.18 -21.01 3.97
N GLU A 22 -19.01 -21.57 3.65
CA GLU A 22 -17.73 -20.87 3.85
C GLU A 22 -17.49 -19.87 2.72
N LEU A 23 -16.73 -18.82 3.00
CA LEU A 23 -16.45 -17.72 2.08
C LEU A 23 -14.95 -17.45 2.03
N ARG A 24 -14.42 -17.23 0.82
CA ARG A 24 -13.11 -16.60 0.67
C ARG A 24 -13.24 -15.13 1.01
N VAL A 25 -12.39 -14.60 1.87
CA VAL A 25 -12.45 -13.21 2.31
C VAL A 25 -11.06 -12.60 2.16
N LYS A 26 -10.96 -11.51 1.40
CA LYS A 26 -9.74 -10.70 1.33
C LYS A 26 -9.73 -9.76 2.52
N THR A 27 -8.69 -9.81 3.34
CA THR A 27 -8.52 -8.94 4.51
C THR A 27 -7.58 -7.79 4.18
N PHE A 28 -7.69 -6.71 4.94
CA PHE A 28 -6.80 -5.55 4.90
C PHE A 28 -6.08 -5.32 6.24
N THR A 29 -6.24 -6.26 7.18
CA THR A 29 -5.46 -6.32 8.42
C THR A 29 -4.00 -6.67 8.13
N GLY A 30 -3.08 -6.17 8.95
CA GLY A 30 -1.66 -6.53 8.87
C GLY A 30 -1.44 -8.04 9.07
N GLU A 31 -2.15 -8.64 10.02
CA GLU A 31 -2.25 -10.09 10.16
C GLU A 31 -3.64 -10.57 9.67
N PRO A 32 -3.73 -11.44 8.65
CA PRO A 32 -5.02 -11.87 8.09
C PRO A 32 -5.96 -12.57 9.10
N MET A 33 -5.39 -13.31 10.06
CA MET A 33 -6.17 -14.09 11.03
C MET A 33 -6.79 -13.22 12.12
N ALA A 34 -6.16 -12.08 12.44
CA ALA A 34 -6.65 -11.12 13.43
C ALA A 34 -8.02 -10.51 13.08
N LEU A 35 -8.50 -10.68 11.83
CA LEU A 35 -9.85 -10.25 11.43
C LEU A 35 -10.94 -10.81 12.36
N ALA A 36 -10.76 -12.01 12.93
CA ALA A 36 -11.73 -12.62 13.84
C ALA A 36 -11.79 -11.93 15.23
N ASP A 37 -10.78 -11.15 15.60
CA ASP A 37 -10.64 -10.59 16.95
C ASP A 37 -11.38 -9.26 17.12
N TYR A 38 -11.69 -8.56 16.03
CA TYR A 38 -12.42 -7.28 16.05
C TYR A 38 -13.93 -7.41 16.33
N GLY A 39 -14.43 -8.63 16.52
CA GLY A 39 -15.84 -8.89 16.81
C GLY A 39 -16.74 -8.80 15.55
N PRO A 40 -17.99 -8.29 15.67
CA PRO A 40 -18.90 -8.19 14.53
C PRO A 40 -18.40 -7.20 13.48
N LEU A 41 -18.34 -7.66 12.23
CA LEU A 41 -18.05 -6.82 11.07
C LEU A 41 -19.36 -6.33 10.45
N TYR A 42 -19.41 -5.09 9.99
CA TYR A 42 -20.63 -4.48 9.46
C TYR A 42 -20.52 -4.26 7.96
N ALA A 43 -21.57 -4.55 7.21
CA ALA A 43 -21.71 -4.11 5.83
C ALA A 43 -22.25 -2.67 5.76
N ARG A 44 -22.10 -2.02 4.60
CA ARG A 44 -22.63 -0.65 4.38
C ARG A 44 -24.14 -0.53 4.61
N ASP A 45 -24.88 -1.59 4.35
CA ASP A 45 -26.33 -1.68 4.55
C ASP A 45 -26.76 -1.93 6.00
N GLY A 46 -25.79 -2.05 6.92
CA GLY A 46 -26.04 -2.21 8.36
C GLY A 46 -26.16 -3.66 8.82
N ARG A 47 -26.10 -4.66 7.93
CA ARG A 47 -26.00 -6.07 8.34
C ARG A 47 -24.71 -6.30 9.11
N ALA A 48 -24.79 -7.08 10.19
CA ALA A 48 -23.65 -7.48 11.01
C ALA A 48 -23.29 -8.95 10.75
N PHE A 49 -21.99 -9.22 10.68
CA PHE A 49 -21.41 -10.51 10.37
C PHE A 49 -20.46 -10.92 11.49
N GLN A 50 -20.77 -12.04 12.15
CA GLN A 50 -19.92 -12.59 13.20
C GLN A 50 -19.13 -13.76 12.64
N ILE A 51 -17.80 -13.69 12.72
CA ILE A 51 -16.91 -14.79 12.35
C ILE A 51 -17.03 -15.90 13.42
N THR A 52 -17.22 -17.13 12.97
CA THR A 52 -17.25 -18.33 13.84
C THR A 52 -16.07 -19.25 13.62
N ASP A 53 -15.47 -19.19 12.44
CA ASP A 53 -14.26 -19.95 12.10
C ASP A 53 -13.50 -19.19 11.01
N ILE A 54 -12.17 -19.25 11.06
CA ILE A 54 -11.27 -18.59 10.12
C ILE A 54 -10.03 -19.45 9.93
N ARG A 55 -9.52 -19.54 8.69
CA ARG A 55 -8.27 -20.23 8.38
C ARG A 55 -7.53 -19.61 7.20
N PRO A 56 -6.20 -19.69 7.14
CA PRO A 56 -5.44 -19.14 6.03
C PRO A 56 -5.68 -19.92 4.73
N ALA A 57 -5.67 -19.21 3.59
CA ALA A 57 -5.85 -19.79 2.26
C ALA A 57 -5.17 -18.95 1.15
N ASN A 58 -3.84 -19.09 1.00
CA ASN A 58 -3.01 -18.32 0.08
C ASN A 58 -3.16 -16.80 0.33
N THR A 59 -3.68 -16.06 -0.65
CA THR A 59 -3.82 -14.60 -0.64
C THR A 59 -5.08 -14.10 0.08
N VAL A 60 -5.86 -15.00 0.67
CA VAL A 60 -7.11 -14.70 1.39
C VAL A 60 -7.22 -15.60 2.61
N VAL A 61 -8.26 -15.39 3.40
CA VAL A 61 -8.71 -16.35 4.42
C VAL A 61 -10.00 -17.04 3.97
N VAL A 62 -10.25 -18.23 4.51
CA VAL A 62 -11.56 -18.88 4.42
C VAL A 62 -12.26 -18.65 5.76
N VAL A 63 -13.46 -18.07 5.69
CA VAL A 63 -14.24 -17.64 6.85
C VAL A 63 -15.60 -18.32 6.85
N ARG A 64 -16.07 -18.69 8.04
CA ARG A 64 -17.46 -19.05 8.31
C ARG A 64 -18.10 -17.94 9.12
N PHE A 65 -19.23 -17.42 8.62
CA PHE A 65 -20.04 -16.47 9.37
C PHE A 65 -21.23 -17.18 10.04
N LYS A 66 -21.59 -16.70 11.23
CA LYS A 66 -22.78 -17.17 11.94
C LYS A 66 -24.02 -16.99 11.07
N GLY A 67 -24.81 -18.04 10.91
CA GLY A 67 -26.05 -18.03 10.13
C GLY A 67 -25.88 -18.29 8.63
N ILE A 68 -24.66 -18.43 8.12
CA ILE A 68 -24.39 -18.79 6.72
C ILE A 68 -23.97 -20.25 6.65
N SER A 69 -24.87 -21.12 6.21
CA SER A 69 -24.70 -22.58 6.29
C SER A 69 -24.59 -23.31 4.96
N ASP A 70 -24.90 -22.64 3.84
CA ASP A 70 -24.91 -23.25 2.52
C ASP A 70 -24.27 -22.35 1.45
N ARG A 71 -23.98 -22.95 0.30
CA ARG A 71 -23.32 -22.28 -0.81
C ARG A 71 -24.10 -21.11 -1.36
N ASN A 72 -25.43 -21.21 -1.47
CA ASN A 72 -26.25 -20.18 -2.09
C ASN A 72 -26.28 -18.92 -1.22
N ALA A 73 -26.43 -19.10 0.10
CA ALA A 73 -26.35 -18.00 1.06
C ALA A 73 -24.97 -17.32 1.02
N ALA A 74 -23.90 -18.10 0.88
CA ALA A 74 -22.54 -17.59 0.77
C ALA A 74 -22.33 -16.81 -0.55
N GLU A 75 -22.75 -17.34 -1.69
CA GLU A 75 -22.63 -16.68 -3.00
C GLU A 75 -23.37 -15.34 -3.05
N ALA A 76 -24.53 -15.23 -2.38
CA ALA A 76 -25.29 -13.98 -2.29
C ALA A 76 -24.56 -12.86 -1.52
N LEU A 77 -23.49 -13.18 -0.79
CA LEU A 77 -22.68 -12.21 -0.03
C LEU A 77 -21.42 -11.75 -0.77
N ALA A 78 -21.09 -12.35 -1.91
CA ALA A 78 -19.91 -11.99 -2.68
C ALA A 78 -19.92 -10.49 -3.05
N GLY A 79 -18.78 -9.83 -2.89
CA GLY A 79 -18.60 -8.39 -3.09
C GLY A 79 -18.98 -7.52 -1.88
N THR A 80 -19.49 -8.10 -0.79
CA THR A 80 -19.82 -7.32 0.41
C THR A 80 -18.55 -6.81 1.09
N GLU A 81 -18.44 -5.50 1.23
CA GLU A 81 -17.40 -4.83 2.01
C GLU A 81 -17.76 -4.88 3.50
N LEU A 82 -16.76 -5.17 4.33
CA LEU A 82 -16.90 -5.36 5.77
C LEU A 82 -16.08 -4.31 6.52
N PHE A 83 -16.71 -3.68 7.50
CA PHE A 83 -16.19 -2.53 8.24
C PHE A 83 -16.24 -2.75 9.74
N VAL A 84 -15.34 -2.07 10.44
CA VAL A 84 -15.44 -1.80 11.88
C VAL A 84 -15.53 -0.30 12.10
N ASP A 85 -15.88 0.11 13.31
CA ASP A 85 -15.71 1.51 13.69
C ASP A 85 -14.24 1.78 14.01
N ARG A 86 -13.76 2.98 13.70
CA ARG A 86 -12.40 3.43 14.03
C ARG A 86 -12.07 3.20 15.51
N SER A 87 -13.04 3.38 16.41
CA SER A 87 -12.83 3.17 17.85
C SER A 87 -12.52 1.72 18.26
N MET A 88 -12.62 0.76 17.34
CA MET A 88 -12.26 -0.64 17.57
C MET A 88 -10.82 -0.95 17.19
N LEU A 89 -10.13 -0.02 16.53
CA LEU A 89 -8.74 -0.16 16.17
C LEU A 89 -7.86 0.30 17.35
N PRO A 90 -6.73 -0.37 17.61
CA PRO A 90 -5.72 0.13 18.55
C PRO A 90 -5.28 1.54 18.16
N ASP A 91 -5.35 2.47 19.12
CA ASP A 91 -4.89 3.85 18.97
C ASP A 91 -3.39 4.00 19.31
N ASP A 92 -2.77 2.96 19.85
CA ASP A 92 -1.41 2.89 20.40
C ASP A 92 -0.39 2.27 19.43
N GLY A 93 -0.52 2.57 18.13
CA GLY A 93 0.50 2.19 17.14
C GLY A 93 1.89 2.70 17.52
N GLU A 94 2.93 2.02 17.04
CA GLU A 94 4.31 2.47 17.26
C GLU A 94 4.55 3.87 16.66
N GLU A 95 5.59 4.56 17.13
CA GLU A 95 6.03 5.81 16.52
C GLU A 95 6.36 5.51 15.03
N ASP A 96 5.75 6.26 14.11
CA ASP A 96 5.78 6.06 12.64
C ASP A 96 4.88 4.95 12.06
N GLU A 97 4.01 4.32 12.85
CA GLU A 97 3.02 3.37 12.34
C GLU A 97 1.65 4.07 12.10
N PHE A 98 1.14 3.98 10.87
CA PHE A 98 -0.08 4.66 10.47
C PHE A 98 -1.05 3.70 9.77
N TYR A 99 -2.34 3.81 10.08
CA TYR A 99 -3.35 3.14 9.27
C TYR A 99 -3.46 3.83 7.91
N HIS A 100 -3.51 3.04 6.84
CA HIS A 100 -3.70 3.58 5.48
C HIS A 100 -4.97 4.45 5.38
N ALA A 101 -6.01 4.11 6.14
CA ALA A 101 -7.25 4.88 6.21
C ALA A 101 -7.06 6.31 6.75
N ASP A 102 -6.05 6.53 7.59
CA ASP A 102 -5.75 7.85 8.16
C ASP A 102 -4.90 8.70 7.21
N LEU A 103 -4.12 8.05 6.34
CA LEU A 103 -3.27 8.73 5.36
C LEU A 103 -4.08 9.25 4.17
N VAL A 104 -5.14 8.56 3.77
CA VAL A 104 -5.98 8.97 2.65
C VAL A 104 -6.72 10.27 2.97
N GLY A 105 -6.53 11.28 2.13
CA GLY A 105 -7.14 12.61 2.27
C GLY A 105 -6.25 13.66 2.93
N LEU A 106 -5.10 13.26 3.49
CA LEU A 106 -4.11 14.20 4.04
C LEU A 106 -3.58 15.15 2.94
N GLU A 107 -3.34 16.40 3.33
CA GLU A 107 -2.72 17.40 2.48
C GLU A 107 -1.24 17.08 2.27
N VAL A 108 -0.77 17.15 1.04
CA VAL A 108 0.64 16.92 0.70
C VAL A 108 1.33 18.28 0.68
N ARG A 109 2.37 18.46 1.50
CA ARG A 109 3.13 19.72 1.63
C ARG A 109 4.61 19.52 1.30
N ASP A 110 5.27 20.57 0.84
CA ASP A 110 6.73 20.62 0.75
C ASP A 110 7.39 21.06 2.09
N ASP A 111 8.71 21.20 2.07
CA ASP A 111 9.53 21.69 3.18
C ASP A 111 9.19 23.12 3.62
N THR A 112 8.71 23.95 2.70
CA THR A 112 8.22 25.32 2.98
C THR A 112 6.83 25.36 3.63
N GLY A 113 6.14 24.22 3.66
CA GLY A 113 4.75 24.11 4.12
C GLY A 113 3.71 24.45 3.06
N THR A 114 4.12 24.64 1.79
CA THR A 114 3.20 24.91 0.69
C THR A 114 2.40 23.67 0.35
N ALA A 115 1.08 23.79 0.27
CA ALA A 115 0.21 22.71 -0.16
C ALA A 115 0.39 22.40 -1.65
N LEU A 116 0.86 21.20 -1.95
CA LEU A 116 1.06 20.70 -3.31
C LEU A 116 -0.16 19.92 -3.81
N GLY A 117 -0.90 19.29 -2.88
CA GLY A 117 -1.78 18.20 -3.26
C GLY A 117 -2.50 17.49 -2.13
N LYS A 118 -2.99 16.28 -2.44
CA LYS A 118 -3.62 15.37 -1.47
C LYS A 118 -3.29 13.91 -1.74
N VAL A 119 -3.20 13.12 -0.68
CA VAL A 119 -3.13 11.65 -0.75
C VAL A 119 -4.50 11.11 -1.17
N VAL A 120 -4.53 10.30 -2.23
CA VAL A 120 -5.76 9.70 -2.75
C VAL A 120 -5.86 8.19 -2.49
N ALA A 121 -4.72 7.50 -2.39
CA ALA A 121 -4.67 6.11 -2.02
C ALA A 121 -3.29 5.76 -1.42
N VAL A 122 -3.24 4.61 -0.73
CA VAL A 122 -1.99 3.97 -0.32
C VAL A 122 -1.97 2.58 -0.95
N HIS A 123 -0.84 2.24 -1.57
CA HIS A 123 -0.63 0.98 -2.25
C HIS A 123 0.55 0.24 -1.64
N ASN A 124 0.42 -1.08 -1.53
CA ASN A 124 1.53 -1.95 -1.19
C ASN A 124 1.62 -3.06 -2.23
N PHE A 125 2.67 -3.02 -3.06
CA PHE A 125 2.92 -4.01 -4.12
C PHE A 125 3.97 -5.06 -3.72
N GLY A 126 4.26 -5.19 -2.41
CA GLY A 126 5.25 -6.12 -1.86
C GLY A 126 6.66 -5.54 -1.68
N GLY A 127 6.85 -4.25 -2.01
CA GLY A 127 8.12 -3.52 -1.84
C GLY A 127 8.08 -2.43 -0.77
N GLY A 128 7.01 -2.38 0.03
CA GLY A 128 6.70 -1.26 0.93
C GLY A 128 5.50 -0.44 0.43
N ASP A 129 5.11 0.53 1.25
CA ASP A 129 3.96 1.38 0.99
C ASP A 129 4.30 2.55 0.06
N ILE A 130 3.36 2.90 -0.80
CA ILE A 130 3.46 3.95 -1.82
C ILE A 130 2.19 4.79 -1.72
N LEU A 131 2.36 6.09 -1.55
CA LEU A 131 1.28 7.06 -1.63
C LEU A 131 0.96 7.35 -3.10
N ASP A 132 -0.30 7.18 -3.51
CA ASP A 132 -0.83 7.83 -4.71
C ASP A 132 -1.33 9.21 -4.30
N VAL A 133 -0.76 10.24 -4.91
CA VAL A 133 -1.08 11.63 -4.62
C VAL A 133 -1.52 12.37 -5.87
N THR A 134 -2.40 13.35 -5.67
CA THR A 134 -2.71 14.37 -6.67
C THR A 134 -1.88 15.60 -6.40
N LEU A 135 -1.00 16.02 -7.32
CA LEU A 135 -0.16 17.22 -7.20
C LEU A 135 -0.50 18.25 -8.27
N ALA A 136 -0.84 19.48 -7.86
CA ALA A 136 -1.16 20.59 -8.77
C ALA A 136 -2.11 20.18 -9.94
N GLY A 137 -3.09 19.32 -9.65
CA GLY A 137 -4.06 18.80 -10.62
C GLY A 137 -3.61 17.58 -11.44
N ARG A 138 -2.33 17.17 -11.37
CA ARG A 138 -1.84 15.90 -11.91
C ARG A 138 -2.19 14.77 -10.94
N LYS A 139 -2.88 13.73 -11.43
CA LYS A 139 -3.23 12.54 -10.66
C LYS A 139 -2.24 11.41 -10.93
N GLY A 140 -2.15 10.45 -9.99
CA GLY A 140 -1.37 9.24 -10.18
C GLY A 140 0.13 9.43 -9.95
N VAL A 141 0.52 10.43 -9.15
CA VAL A 141 1.92 10.58 -8.75
C VAL A 141 2.17 9.63 -7.59
N LEU A 142 3.12 8.71 -7.77
CA LEU A 142 3.44 7.68 -6.79
C LEU A 142 4.68 8.09 -6.00
N ILE A 143 4.53 8.21 -4.68
CA ILE A 143 5.59 8.61 -3.76
C ILE A 143 5.86 7.45 -2.79
N PRO A 144 7.10 6.94 -2.67
CA PRO A 144 7.45 5.95 -1.66
C PRO A 144 7.14 6.47 -0.26
N PHE A 145 6.40 5.71 0.55
CA PHE A 145 6.13 6.07 1.95
C PHE A 145 7.31 5.64 2.83
N THR A 146 8.39 6.39 2.73
CA THR A 146 9.64 6.16 3.47
C THR A 146 10.02 7.44 4.22
N GLN A 147 10.76 7.33 5.32
CA GLN A 147 11.24 8.49 6.08
C GLN A 147 12.07 9.48 5.23
N ALA A 148 12.72 9.02 4.16
CA ALA A 148 13.46 9.91 3.26
C ALA A 148 12.52 10.78 2.41
N ALA A 149 11.47 10.17 1.83
CA ALA A 149 10.54 10.86 0.96
C ALA A 149 9.41 11.57 1.71
N VAL A 150 8.99 11.03 2.85
CA VAL A 150 7.90 11.55 3.70
C VAL A 150 8.42 11.65 5.15
N PRO A 151 9.26 12.66 5.46
CA PRO A 151 9.95 12.77 6.75
C PRO A 151 9.04 13.21 7.92
N ASP A 152 7.82 13.65 7.65
CA ASP A 152 6.91 14.14 8.68
C ASP A 152 5.46 13.87 8.28
N VAL A 153 4.72 13.28 9.21
CA VAL A 153 3.32 12.88 9.05
C VAL A 153 2.56 13.35 10.28
N SER A 154 1.58 14.22 10.06
CA SER A 154 0.68 14.67 11.13
C SER A 154 -0.76 14.38 10.74
N VAL A 155 -1.27 13.25 11.22
CA VAL A 155 -2.69 12.87 11.06
C VAL A 155 -3.59 13.88 11.79
N ALA A 156 -3.17 14.36 12.96
CA ALA A 156 -3.92 15.32 13.76
C ALA A 156 -4.05 16.68 13.06
N GLU A 157 -2.98 17.16 12.40
CA GLU A 157 -3.01 18.41 11.64
C GLU A 157 -3.44 18.23 10.18
N GLY A 158 -3.58 16.98 9.72
CA GLY A 158 -4.13 16.66 8.41
C GLY A 158 -3.14 16.77 7.25
N PHE A 159 -1.84 16.54 7.45
CA PHE A 159 -0.84 16.66 6.38
C PHE A 159 0.25 15.58 6.40
N VAL A 160 0.90 15.40 5.24
CA VAL A 160 2.19 14.74 5.07
C VAL A 160 3.17 15.72 4.42
N ARG A 161 4.40 15.79 4.93
CA ARG A 161 5.49 16.57 4.33
C ARG A 161 6.27 15.67 3.41
N VAL A 162 6.63 16.18 2.24
CA VAL A 162 7.36 15.44 1.23
C VAL A 162 8.69 16.14 0.95
N ASP A 163 9.76 15.36 0.89
CA ASP A 163 11.02 15.80 0.28
C ASP A 163 10.94 15.62 -1.24
N PRO A 164 10.99 16.70 -2.05
CA PRO A 164 10.81 16.60 -3.49
C PRO A 164 11.86 15.74 -4.20
N VAL A 165 13.10 15.70 -3.70
CA VAL A 165 14.21 14.97 -4.31
C VAL A 165 14.03 13.48 -4.04
N ALA A 166 13.89 13.10 -2.77
CA ALA A 166 13.70 11.71 -2.37
C ALA A 166 12.37 11.12 -2.86
N ALA A 167 11.35 11.96 -3.08
CA ALA A 167 10.09 11.56 -3.71
C ALA A 167 10.16 11.46 -5.25
N GLY A 168 11.30 11.80 -5.87
CA GLY A 168 11.47 11.78 -7.33
C GLY A 168 10.60 12.82 -8.05
N LEU A 169 10.26 13.93 -7.39
CA LEU A 169 9.46 15.03 -7.95
C LEU A 169 10.32 16.07 -8.67
N VAL A 170 11.63 16.08 -8.42
CA VAL A 170 12.63 16.89 -9.12
C VAL A 170 13.68 15.97 -9.73
N GLU A 171 14.18 16.33 -10.91
CA GLU A 171 15.31 15.64 -11.53
C GLU A 171 16.59 16.07 -10.78
N ASP A 172 17.39 15.11 -10.31
CA ASP A 172 18.71 15.41 -9.75
C ASP A 172 19.57 16.09 -10.82
N GLU A 173 19.89 17.38 -10.64
CA GLU A 173 20.79 18.12 -11.53
C GLU A 173 22.23 17.55 -11.56
N ASP A 174 22.54 16.55 -10.73
CA ASP A 174 23.87 15.93 -10.61
C ASP A 174 24.08 14.65 -11.44
N GLY A 175 23.17 14.31 -12.37
CA GLY A 175 23.18 13.04 -13.09
C GLY A 175 23.81 12.99 -14.50
N ASP A 176 23.97 14.14 -15.18
CA ASP A 176 24.43 14.17 -16.59
C ASP A 176 25.66 15.06 -16.78
N ALA A 177 26.75 14.71 -16.11
CA ALA A 177 28.07 15.09 -16.62
C ALA A 177 28.40 14.10 -17.76
N PRO A 178 28.52 14.56 -19.03
CA PRO A 178 28.95 13.68 -20.09
C PRO A 178 30.35 13.19 -19.70
N ARG A 179 30.51 11.88 -19.57
CA ARG A 179 31.84 11.28 -19.52
C ARG A 179 32.53 11.67 -20.83
N GLU A 180 33.48 12.59 -20.74
CA GLU A 180 34.48 12.79 -21.79
C GLU A 180 35.27 11.48 -21.91
N GLU A 181 34.71 10.55 -22.68
CA GLU A 181 35.51 9.48 -23.26
C GLU A 181 36.38 10.14 -24.32
N ASP A 182 37.62 10.46 -23.92
CA ASP A 182 38.75 10.72 -24.80
C ASP A 182 38.93 9.51 -25.74
N PHE A 183 38.13 9.47 -26.80
CA PHE A 183 38.28 8.54 -27.89
C PHE A 183 39.42 9.05 -28.77
N ASP A 184 40.66 8.68 -28.44
CA ASP A 184 41.83 8.92 -29.29
C ASP A 184 41.77 8.01 -30.54
N PRO A 185 41.48 8.54 -31.75
CA PRO A 185 41.39 7.75 -32.96
C PRO A 185 42.79 7.45 -33.56
N LYS A 186 43.89 7.67 -32.83
CA LYS A 186 45.27 7.42 -33.31
C LYS A 186 46.04 6.31 -32.57
N GLY A 187 45.36 5.45 -31.81
CA GLY A 187 45.91 4.19 -31.32
C GLY A 187 46.22 3.19 -32.43
N ARG A 188 47.28 3.42 -33.22
CA ARG A 188 47.79 2.44 -34.20
C ARG A 188 48.13 1.13 -33.48
N PRO A 189 47.70 -0.03 -34.00
CA PRO A 189 48.16 -1.31 -33.46
C PRO A 189 49.67 -1.42 -33.68
N ARG A 190 50.42 -1.60 -32.59
CA ARG A 190 51.82 -2.03 -32.68
C ARG A 190 51.80 -3.47 -33.20
N GLY A 191 52.08 -3.62 -34.49
CA GLY A 191 52.28 -4.91 -35.14
C GLY A 191 53.43 -5.72 -34.49
N PRO A 192 53.51 -7.02 -34.79
CA PRO A 192 54.43 -7.93 -34.13
C PRO A 192 55.88 -7.55 -34.46
N ARG A 193 56.71 -7.44 -33.43
CA ARG A 193 58.16 -7.37 -33.58
C ARG A 193 58.69 -8.79 -33.74
N ASP A 194 58.80 -9.23 -35.00
CA ASP A 194 59.74 -10.29 -35.37
C ASP A 194 61.15 -9.71 -35.36
N ALA A 195 62.01 -10.19 -34.45
CA ALA A 195 63.46 -10.18 -34.61
C ALA A 195 64.16 -11.09 -33.57
N GLY A 196 64.73 -12.19 -34.06
CA GLY A 196 65.82 -12.92 -33.41
C GLY A 196 65.43 -14.33 -32.97
N GLY A 197 65.95 -15.42 -33.54
CA GLY A 197 66.95 -15.59 -34.59
C GLY A 197 67.11 -17.08 -34.86
N ASN A 198 67.42 -17.44 -36.10
CA ASN A 198 67.92 -18.77 -36.44
C ASN A 198 69.37 -18.91 -35.96
N ARG A 199 69.65 -19.94 -35.17
CA ARG A 199 70.80 -20.86 -35.31
C ARG A 199 70.50 -22.15 -34.55
#